data_AF-A0AAV3AUP9-F1
#
_entry.id   AF-A0AAV3AUP9-F1
#
_cell.length_a   1.000
_cell.length_b   1.000
_cell.length_c   1.000
_cell.angle_alpha   90.00
_cell.angle_beta   90.00
_cell.angle_gamma   90.00
#
_symmetry.space_group_name_H-M   'P 1'
#
loop_
_entity.id
_entity.type
_entity.pdbx_description
1 polymer ?
#
loop_
_entity_poly.entity_id
_entity_poly.type
_entity_poly.pdbx_seq_one_letter_code
_entity_poly.pdbx_strand_id
1 'polypeptide(L)'
;KSLCIYVGLVGAGFSKYGCEEKLKANPLQHLFEVYVKVSAASEKDEDMKQSAQDFMLRLENGNPQALSLWTHFRDLSIEEYAKVYNRLGVQFDEYSGESFYKEKANDVLKLLKNKGILKTTGDGKGVVDLSEQGDLSAYSVVMRSDGTSLYITRDLAAAIDRMERYAFNEMIYVTDKSQQTHFEHLFKILEILGKEQVGNCQHVKFGRVQGMHTRKGDVIFLEDVLDEARSRMLQNMANSKTSKTTEDPSDTAEKVGIAALIVQDLKGPLVNDYRFYWDQALQSYGDTGVFLQYTHARLHSLLNLWDTREKEEFDANCLQDPSVTSTLRHLLRYDEVIHKTLKELQPRYLVSYLMGLR
;
A
#
# COMPACT_ATOMS: atom_id res chain seq x y z
N LYS A 1 5.75 -14.00 -2.94
CA LYS A 1 6.88 -14.86 -2.47
C LYS A 1 7.30 -14.36 -1.09
N SER A 2 7.74 -15.25 -0.20
CA SER A 2 7.96 -14.93 1.20
C SER A 2 9.04 -13.88 1.43
N LEU A 3 8.77 -12.86 2.26
CA LEU A 3 9.77 -11.90 2.73
C LEU A 3 10.98 -12.65 3.36
N CYS A 4 10.72 -13.78 4.00
CA CYS A 4 11.75 -14.70 4.52
C CYS A 4 12.67 -15.26 3.41
N ILE A 5 12.14 -15.63 2.24
CA ILE A 5 12.97 -16.15 1.14
C ILE A 5 13.84 -15.04 0.56
N TYR A 6 13.28 -13.83 0.44
CA TYR A 6 14.02 -12.66 -0.02
C TYR A 6 15.20 -12.33 0.90
N VAL A 7 14.95 -12.23 2.22
CA VAL A 7 15.99 -11.92 3.22
C VAL A 7 17.09 -12.98 3.23
N GLY A 8 16.73 -14.27 3.12
CA GLY A 8 17.70 -15.37 3.05
C GLY A 8 18.64 -15.26 1.86
N LEU A 9 18.07 -15.04 0.67
CA LEU A 9 18.85 -14.92 -0.57
C LEU A 9 19.73 -13.66 -0.56
N VAL A 10 19.16 -12.51 -0.20
CA VAL A 10 19.92 -11.25 -0.17
C VAL A 10 21.03 -11.33 0.87
N GLY A 11 20.74 -11.80 2.09
CA GLY A 11 21.74 -11.94 3.15
C GLY A 11 22.88 -12.89 2.79
N ALA A 12 22.58 -14.05 2.19
CA ALA A 12 23.61 -15.00 1.76
C ALA A 12 24.45 -14.48 0.60
N GLY A 13 23.82 -13.79 -0.36
CA GLY A 13 24.49 -13.35 -1.57
C GLY A 13 25.09 -11.95 -1.52
N PHE A 14 24.80 -11.16 -0.50
CA PHE A 14 25.36 -9.81 -0.38
C PHE A 14 26.88 -9.81 -0.28
N SER A 15 27.48 -10.82 0.37
CA SER A 15 28.94 -10.97 0.40
C SER A 15 29.57 -11.15 -0.99
N LYS A 16 28.83 -11.73 -1.95
CA LYS A 16 29.31 -12.06 -3.30
C LYS A 16 28.93 -11.02 -4.34
N TYR A 17 27.74 -10.44 -4.24
CA TYR A 17 27.18 -9.54 -5.25
C TYR A 17 26.92 -8.12 -4.71
N GLY A 18 27.03 -7.93 -3.40
CA GLY A 18 26.82 -6.65 -2.73
C GLY A 18 27.98 -5.69 -2.93
N CYS A 19 27.68 -4.40 -2.75
CA CYS A 19 28.62 -3.31 -2.86
C CYS A 19 28.13 -2.19 -1.94
N GLU A 20 28.93 -1.83 -0.94
CA GLU A 20 28.57 -0.81 0.06
C GLU A 20 28.31 0.57 -0.57
N GLU A 21 29.08 0.94 -1.59
CA GLU A 21 28.89 2.22 -2.30
C GLU A 21 27.54 2.28 -3.00
N LYS A 22 27.16 1.18 -3.69
CA LYS A 22 25.85 1.08 -4.34
C LYS A 22 24.71 1.00 -3.35
N LEU A 23 24.90 0.27 -2.25
CA LEU A 23 23.91 0.18 -1.18
C LEU A 23 23.63 1.57 -0.58
N LYS A 24 24.66 2.40 -0.37
CA LYS A 24 24.47 3.77 0.12
C LYS A 24 23.82 4.70 -0.90
N ALA A 25 24.08 4.50 -2.19
CA ALA A 25 23.58 5.36 -3.25
C ALA A 25 22.10 5.09 -3.59
N ASN A 26 21.71 3.82 -3.71
CA ASN A 26 20.32 3.42 -3.93
C ASN A 26 20.06 2.04 -3.30
N PRO A 27 19.67 2.00 -2.00
CA PRO A 27 19.51 0.75 -1.28
C PRO A 27 18.52 -0.22 -1.93
N LEU A 28 17.33 0.27 -2.31
CA LEU A 28 16.25 -0.57 -2.83
C LEU A 28 16.65 -1.22 -4.17
N GLN A 29 17.20 -0.41 -5.09
CA GLN A 29 17.66 -0.90 -6.39
C GLN A 29 18.78 -1.92 -6.23
N HIS A 30 19.80 -1.60 -5.42
CA HIS A 30 20.96 -2.49 -5.26
C HIS A 30 20.59 -3.80 -4.55
N LEU A 31 19.75 -3.77 -3.50
CA LEU A 31 19.25 -4.98 -2.85
C LEU A 31 18.40 -5.84 -3.80
N PHE A 32 17.63 -5.21 -4.69
CA PHE A 32 16.93 -5.92 -5.76
C PHE A 32 17.88 -6.54 -6.79
N GLU A 33 18.92 -5.83 -7.22
CA GLU A 33 19.96 -6.38 -8.11
C GLU A 33 20.66 -7.60 -7.50
N VAL A 34 21.00 -7.54 -6.22
CA VAL A 34 21.56 -8.67 -5.47
C VAL A 34 20.55 -9.82 -5.46
N TYR A 35 19.29 -9.57 -5.10
CA TYR A 35 18.25 -10.59 -5.11
C TYR A 35 18.13 -11.31 -6.46
N VAL A 36 18.07 -10.57 -7.57
CA VAL A 36 17.94 -11.15 -8.93
C VAL A 36 19.14 -12.05 -9.24
N LYS A 37 20.37 -11.57 -8.98
CA LYS A 37 21.59 -12.34 -9.22
C LYS A 37 21.64 -13.62 -8.39
N VAL A 38 21.26 -13.52 -7.12
CA VAL A 38 21.29 -14.66 -6.20
C VAL A 38 20.19 -15.66 -6.50
N SER A 39 18.98 -15.18 -6.82
CA SER A 39 17.88 -16.05 -7.23
C SER A 39 18.27 -16.87 -8.47
N ALA A 40 18.82 -16.21 -9.49
CA ALA A 40 19.28 -16.90 -10.71
C ALA A 40 20.45 -17.86 -10.45
N ALA A 41 21.34 -17.54 -9.51
CA ALA A 41 22.40 -18.45 -9.09
C ALA A 41 21.84 -19.66 -8.32
N SER A 42 20.91 -19.45 -7.40
CA SER A 42 20.31 -20.51 -6.56
C SER A 42 19.49 -21.55 -7.33
N GLU A 43 19.03 -21.22 -8.54
CA GLU A 43 18.38 -22.18 -9.44
C GLU A 43 19.34 -23.18 -10.06
N LYS A 44 20.65 -22.86 -10.08
CA LYS A 44 21.69 -23.65 -10.74
C LYS A 44 22.75 -24.18 -9.79
N ASP A 45 22.87 -23.59 -8.61
CA ASP A 45 23.91 -23.83 -7.61
C ASP A 45 23.27 -24.19 -6.27
N GLU A 46 23.35 -25.47 -5.89
CA GLU A 46 22.81 -25.95 -4.61
C GLU A 46 23.57 -25.38 -3.40
N ASP A 47 24.84 -25.01 -3.53
CA ASP A 47 25.60 -24.39 -2.42
C ASP A 47 25.05 -22.99 -2.12
N MET A 48 24.63 -22.24 -3.15
CA MET A 48 23.99 -20.93 -2.98
C MET A 48 22.63 -21.06 -2.30
N LYS A 49 21.86 -22.08 -2.66
CA LYS A 49 20.56 -22.36 -2.05
C LYS A 49 20.71 -22.80 -0.59
N GLN A 50 21.71 -23.63 -0.29
CA GLN A 50 22.05 -24.01 1.09
C GLN A 50 22.50 -22.79 1.90
N SER A 51 23.35 -21.92 1.32
CA SER A 51 23.81 -20.70 1.97
C SER A 51 22.64 -19.76 2.34
N ALA A 52 21.62 -19.66 1.48
CA ALA A 52 20.41 -18.89 1.76
C ALA A 52 19.58 -19.48 2.91
N GLN A 53 19.47 -20.81 2.98
CA GLN A 53 18.82 -21.51 4.08
C GLN A 53 19.60 -21.34 5.39
N ASP A 54 20.93 -21.45 5.35
CA ASP A 54 21.81 -21.29 6.51
C ASP A 54 21.80 -19.84 7.03
N PHE A 55 21.76 -18.85 6.14
CA PHE A 55 21.57 -17.46 6.53
C PHE A 55 20.25 -17.26 7.25
N MET A 56 19.17 -17.83 6.70
CA MET A 56 17.86 -17.79 7.35
C MET A 56 17.91 -18.44 8.72
N LEU A 57 18.43 -19.66 8.83
CA LEU A 57 18.54 -20.37 10.10
C LEU A 57 19.32 -19.56 11.15
N ARG A 58 20.42 -18.90 10.75
CA ARG A 58 21.18 -18.00 11.63
C ARG A 58 20.34 -16.81 12.10
N LEU A 59 19.63 -16.15 11.18
CA LEU A 59 18.73 -15.04 11.52
C LEU A 59 17.63 -15.50 12.48
N GLU A 60 17.07 -16.67 12.19
CA GLU A 60 16.01 -17.32 12.95
C GLU A 60 16.42 -17.71 14.37
N ASN A 61 17.68 -18.07 14.57
CA ASN A 61 18.28 -18.40 15.86
C ASN A 61 18.86 -17.17 16.59
N GLY A 62 18.62 -15.96 16.08
CA GLY A 62 19.08 -14.72 16.71
C GLY A 62 20.59 -14.50 16.64
N ASN A 63 21.27 -15.02 15.60
CA ASN A 63 22.69 -14.78 15.42
C ASN A 63 22.98 -13.26 15.27
N PRO A 64 23.88 -12.68 16.09
CA PRO A 64 24.10 -11.22 16.09
C PRO A 64 24.54 -10.64 14.74
N GLN A 65 25.36 -11.36 13.97
CA GLN A 65 25.86 -10.88 12.68
C GLN A 65 24.76 -10.87 11.63
N ALA A 66 23.98 -11.95 11.56
CA ALA A 66 22.83 -12.05 10.65
C ALA A 66 21.76 -10.99 10.99
N LEU A 67 21.46 -10.81 12.29
CA LEU A 67 20.54 -9.77 12.77
C LEU A 67 21.03 -8.37 12.44
N SER A 68 22.32 -8.08 12.65
CA SER A 68 22.90 -6.77 12.34
C SER A 68 22.80 -6.45 10.85
N LEU A 69 23.10 -7.42 9.98
CA LEU A 69 23.01 -7.22 8.53
C LEU A 69 21.57 -7.02 8.08
N TRP A 70 20.65 -7.85 8.59
CA TRP A 70 19.22 -7.69 8.30
C TRP A 70 18.67 -6.35 8.77
N THR A 71 19.01 -5.94 10.00
CA THR A 71 18.57 -4.65 10.56
C THR A 71 19.09 -3.50 9.71
N HIS A 72 20.36 -3.56 9.29
CA HIS A 72 20.93 -2.56 8.39
C HIS A 72 20.17 -2.44 7.06
N PHE A 73 19.86 -3.56 6.40
CA PHE A 73 19.08 -3.54 5.15
C PHE A 73 17.66 -3.03 5.36
N ARG A 74 17.03 -3.42 6.47
CA ARG A 74 15.68 -2.99 6.83
C ARG A 74 15.63 -1.48 7.02
N ASP A 75 16.53 -0.93 7.83
CA ASP A 75 16.52 0.48 8.19
C ASP A 75 16.80 1.37 6.96
N LEU A 76 17.77 1.00 6.13
CA LEU A 76 18.00 1.68 4.84
C LEU A 76 16.77 1.63 3.92
N SER A 77 16.10 0.48 3.87
CA SER A 77 14.89 0.33 3.05
C SER A 77 13.75 1.20 3.57
N ILE A 78 13.56 1.28 4.89
CA ILE A 78 12.53 2.12 5.53
C ILE A 78 12.79 3.60 5.23
N GLU A 79 14.04 4.07 5.31
CA GLU A 79 14.41 5.45 4.95
C GLU A 79 14.04 5.79 3.51
N GLU A 80 14.34 4.91 2.55
CA GLU A 80 13.97 5.12 1.14
C GLU A 80 12.45 5.06 0.92
N TYR A 81 11.76 4.10 1.54
CA TYR A 81 10.30 4.04 1.49
C TYR A 81 9.66 5.30 2.06
N ALA A 82 10.15 5.82 3.18
CA ALA A 82 9.66 7.05 3.80
C ALA A 82 9.78 8.26 2.85
N LYS A 83 10.90 8.38 2.12
CA LYS A 83 11.07 9.43 1.10
C LYS A 83 10.02 9.31 -0.01
N VAL A 84 9.81 8.12 -0.53
CA VAL A 84 8.82 7.87 -1.61
C VAL A 84 7.39 8.11 -1.12
N TYR A 85 7.03 7.64 0.08
CA TYR A 85 5.71 7.89 0.67
C TYR A 85 5.47 9.38 0.93
N ASN A 86 6.49 10.11 1.37
CA ASN A 86 6.37 11.54 1.61
C ASN A 86 6.09 12.33 0.31
N ARG A 87 6.61 11.88 -0.85
CA ARG A 87 6.23 12.46 -2.15
C ARG A 87 4.72 12.36 -2.40
N LEU A 88 4.10 11.25 -2.01
CA LEU A 88 2.66 11.03 -2.09
C LEU A 88 1.85 11.71 -0.96
N GLY A 89 2.51 12.41 -0.04
CA GLY A 89 1.87 13.00 1.15
C GLY A 89 1.49 11.97 2.22
N VAL A 90 2.13 10.79 2.22
CA VAL A 90 1.89 9.71 3.18
C VAL A 90 3.02 9.67 4.21
N GLN A 91 2.66 9.62 5.49
CA GLN A 91 3.59 9.41 6.61
C GLN A 91 3.03 8.29 7.49
N PHE A 92 3.89 7.34 7.87
CA PHE A 92 3.52 6.24 8.75
C PHE A 92 4.01 6.49 10.17
N ASP A 93 3.15 6.24 11.15
CA ASP A 93 3.52 6.31 12.57
C ASP A 93 4.40 5.12 13.00
N GLU A 94 4.21 3.95 12.40
CA GLU A 94 4.92 2.72 12.74
C GLU A 94 5.25 1.90 11.48
N TYR A 95 6.52 1.51 11.35
CA TYR A 95 6.98 0.55 10.33
C TYR A 95 7.07 -0.87 10.92
N SER A 96 5.91 -1.53 11.05
CA SER A 96 5.79 -2.91 11.54
C SER A 96 5.97 -3.93 10.40
N GLY A 97 6.57 -5.09 10.70
CA GLY A 97 6.75 -6.21 9.76
C GLY A 97 6.58 -7.59 10.38
N GLU A 98 6.51 -8.64 9.54
CA GLU A 98 6.30 -10.03 9.97
C GLU A 98 7.38 -10.57 10.92
N SER A 99 8.59 -10.02 10.87
CA SER A 99 9.72 -10.44 11.69
C SER A 99 9.47 -10.24 13.19
N PHE A 100 8.70 -9.23 13.59
CA PHE A 100 8.37 -8.95 15.00
C PHE A 100 7.45 -10.01 15.63
N TYR A 101 6.75 -10.79 14.81
CA TYR A 101 5.72 -11.72 15.29
C TYR A 101 6.12 -13.19 15.18
N LYS A 102 7.38 -13.48 14.85
CA LYS A 102 7.85 -14.87 14.71
C LYS A 102 7.74 -15.64 16.02
N GLU A 103 8.26 -15.08 17.12
CA GLU A 103 8.18 -15.72 18.44
C GLU A 103 6.75 -15.76 18.95
N LYS A 104 6.03 -14.64 18.83
CA LYS A 104 4.61 -14.53 19.21
C LYS A 104 3.70 -15.52 18.45
N ALA A 105 4.06 -15.90 17.23
CA ALA A 105 3.33 -16.93 16.48
C ALA A 105 3.37 -18.30 17.19
N ASN A 106 4.47 -18.65 17.87
CA ASN A 106 4.53 -19.88 18.66
C ASN A 106 3.61 -19.80 19.89
N ASP A 107 3.47 -18.64 20.50
CA ASP A 107 2.55 -18.43 21.61
C ASP A 107 1.09 -18.52 21.17
N VAL A 108 0.77 -18.05 19.97
CA VAL A 108 -0.55 -18.29 19.35
C VAL A 108 -0.82 -19.77 19.14
N LEU A 109 0.15 -20.55 18.66
CA LEU A 109 -0.02 -22.01 18.52
C LEU A 109 -0.26 -22.69 19.87
N LYS A 110 0.47 -22.30 20.92
CA LYS A 110 0.24 -22.79 22.29
C LYS A 110 -1.16 -22.40 22.78
N LEU A 111 -1.59 -21.16 22.53
CA LEU A 111 -2.93 -20.67 22.89
C LEU A 111 -4.02 -21.51 22.22
N LEU A 112 -3.92 -21.73 20.91
CA LEU A 112 -4.85 -22.56 20.15
C LEU A 112 -4.90 -24.00 20.68
N LYS A 113 -3.74 -24.58 21.03
CA LYS A 113 -3.64 -25.91 21.62
C LYS A 113 -4.29 -25.97 23.00
N ASN A 114 -4.00 -25.02 23.88
CA ASN A 114 -4.51 -24.97 25.25
C ASN A 114 -6.04 -24.79 25.29
N LYS A 115 -6.61 -24.09 24.31
CA LYS A 115 -8.06 -23.95 24.14
C LYS A 115 -8.72 -25.14 23.43
N GLY A 116 -7.96 -26.17 23.02
CA GLY A 116 -8.49 -27.32 22.29
C GLY A 116 -8.94 -27.00 20.84
N ILE A 117 -8.54 -25.86 20.30
CA ILE A 117 -8.91 -25.39 18.96
C ILE A 117 -7.96 -25.97 17.89
N LEU A 118 -6.69 -26.14 18.24
CA LEU A 118 -5.68 -26.71 17.35
C LEU A 118 -5.89 -28.23 17.19
N LYS A 119 -6.33 -28.65 16.00
CA LYS A 119 -6.43 -30.06 15.60
C LYS A 119 -5.22 -30.44 14.74
N THR A 120 -4.86 -31.73 14.73
CA THR A 120 -3.78 -32.25 13.87
C THR A 120 -4.38 -33.16 12.81
N THR A 121 -4.03 -32.93 11.54
CA THR A 121 -4.45 -33.78 10.42
C THR A 121 -3.62 -35.07 10.36
N GLY A 122 -4.07 -36.06 9.58
CA GLY A 122 -3.34 -37.33 9.41
C GLY A 122 -1.93 -37.19 8.84
N ASP A 123 -1.65 -36.12 8.09
CA ASP A 123 -0.31 -35.76 7.56
C ASP A 123 0.51 -34.88 8.52
N GLY A 124 0.05 -34.69 9.76
CA GLY A 124 0.79 -34.01 10.84
C GLY A 124 0.68 -32.49 10.86
N LYS A 125 -0.11 -31.87 9.96
CA LYS A 125 -0.30 -30.41 9.96
C LYS A 125 -1.24 -29.97 11.07
N GLY A 126 -0.98 -28.78 11.63
CA GLY A 126 -1.88 -28.15 12.58
C GLY A 126 -2.93 -27.31 11.87
N VAL A 127 -4.20 -27.54 12.19
CA VAL A 127 -5.35 -26.88 11.58
C VAL A 127 -6.32 -26.33 12.62
N VAL A 128 -7.03 -25.26 12.25
CA VAL A 128 -8.17 -24.72 12.98
C VAL A 128 -9.42 -24.95 12.16
N ASP A 129 -10.41 -25.56 12.77
CA ASP A 129 -11.72 -25.79 12.16
C ASP A 129 -12.50 -24.49 12.05
N LEU A 130 -12.99 -24.18 10.86
CA LEU A 130 -13.77 -22.99 10.55
C LEU A 130 -15.23 -23.32 10.21
N SER A 131 -15.59 -24.61 10.17
CA SER A 131 -16.97 -25.06 9.94
C SER A 131 -17.86 -24.69 11.12
N GLU A 132 -19.13 -24.39 10.85
CA GLU A 132 -20.11 -24.13 11.92
C GLU A 132 -20.43 -25.41 12.71
N GLN A 133 -20.32 -26.57 12.07
CA GLN A 133 -20.64 -27.88 12.62
C GLN A 133 -19.46 -28.50 13.40
N GLY A 134 -18.25 -27.96 13.27
CA GLY A 134 -17.04 -28.49 13.90
C GLY A 134 -16.55 -29.82 13.30
N ASP A 135 -16.89 -30.08 12.03
CA ASP A 135 -16.65 -31.33 11.31
C ASP A 135 -15.44 -31.28 10.36
N LEU A 136 -14.64 -30.21 10.41
CA LEU A 136 -13.50 -29.95 9.52
C LEU A 136 -13.85 -29.87 8.02
N SER A 137 -15.11 -29.65 7.65
CA SER A 137 -15.49 -29.38 6.25
C SER A 137 -14.86 -28.11 5.69
N ALA A 138 -14.58 -27.13 6.56
CA ALA A 138 -13.79 -25.94 6.28
C ALA A 138 -12.73 -25.77 7.38
N TYR A 139 -11.46 -25.62 7.01
CA TYR A 139 -10.38 -25.43 7.98
C TYR A 139 -9.28 -24.54 7.43
N SER A 140 -8.51 -23.93 8.33
CA SER A 140 -7.29 -23.20 8.00
C SER A 140 -6.06 -23.91 8.55
N VAL A 141 -5.04 -24.08 7.72
CA VAL A 141 -3.75 -24.62 8.15
C VAL A 141 -2.95 -23.50 8.82
N VAL A 142 -2.57 -23.70 10.07
CA VAL A 142 -1.82 -22.73 10.89
C VAL A 142 -0.38 -23.18 11.17
N MET A 143 -0.09 -24.47 10.97
CA MET A 143 1.23 -25.05 11.25
C MET A 143 1.51 -26.18 10.26
N ARG A 144 2.75 -26.24 9.76
CA ARG A 144 3.23 -27.35 8.93
C ARG A 144 3.46 -28.61 9.76
N SER A 145 3.68 -29.74 9.08
CA SER A 145 4.00 -31.01 9.73
C SER A 145 5.34 -31.01 10.48
N ASP A 146 6.26 -30.13 10.09
CA ASP A 146 7.54 -29.90 10.78
C ASP A 146 7.43 -28.97 12.01
N GLY A 147 6.21 -28.51 12.34
CA GLY A 147 5.96 -27.58 13.45
C GLY A 147 6.16 -26.10 13.12
N THR A 148 6.58 -25.77 11.89
CA THR A 148 6.80 -24.37 11.48
C THR A 148 5.47 -23.62 11.34
N SER A 149 5.40 -22.42 11.91
CA SER A 149 4.24 -21.53 11.80
C SER A 149 4.07 -20.98 10.38
N LEU A 150 2.82 -20.83 9.95
CA LEU A 150 2.45 -20.24 8.67
C LEU A 150 2.14 -18.73 8.82
N TYR A 151 1.94 -18.06 7.69
CA TYR A 151 1.60 -16.62 7.64
C TYR A 151 0.40 -16.24 8.49
N ILE A 152 -0.68 -17.00 8.37
CA ILE A 152 -1.88 -16.73 9.14
C ILE A 152 -1.62 -16.74 10.64
N THR A 153 -0.68 -17.56 11.12
CA THR A 153 -0.29 -17.62 12.53
C THR A 153 0.50 -16.39 12.97
N ARG A 154 1.31 -15.84 12.08
CA ARG A 154 2.01 -14.56 12.32
C ARG A 154 1.03 -13.39 12.30
N ASP A 155 0.07 -13.40 11.39
CA ASP A 155 -0.98 -12.37 11.33
C ASP A 155 -1.95 -12.45 12.51
N LEU A 156 -2.23 -13.65 13.03
CA LEU A 156 -2.96 -13.83 14.29
C LEU A 156 -2.20 -13.19 15.45
N ALA A 157 -0.89 -13.46 15.54
CA ALA A 157 -0.05 -12.85 16.55
C ALA A 157 -0.02 -11.33 16.42
N ALA A 158 0.06 -10.80 15.20
CA ALA A 158 0.03 -9.36 14.94
C ALA A 158 -1.31 -8.72 15.28
N ALA A 159 -2.43 -9.36 14.93
CA ALA A 159 -3.76 -8.86 15.25
C ALA A 159 -4.00 -8.81 16.76
N ILE A 160 -3.65 -9.88 17.48
CA ILE A 160 -3.78 -9.96 18.95
C ILE A 160 -2.92 -8.90 19.62
N ASP A 161 -1.67 -8.76 19.19
CA ASP A 161 -0.76 -7.76 19.74
C ASP A 161 -1.25 -6.32 19.49
N ARG A 162 -1.80 -6.02 18.31
CA ARG A 162 -2.38 -4.71 18.00
C ARG A 162 -3.66 -4.43 18.79
N MET A 163 -4.50 -5.44 19.00
CA MET A 163 -5.69 -5.36 19.85
C MET A 163 -5.31 -4.96 21.28
N GLU A 164 -4.23 -5.53 21.80
CA GLU A 164 -3.73 -5.28 23.16
C GLU A 164 -2.97 -3.95 23.27
N ARG A 165 -2.09 -3.63 22.31
CA ARG A 165 -1.29 -2.39 22.34
C ARG A 165 -2.11 -1.13 22.10
N TYR A 166 -3.03 -1.18 21.14
CA TYR A 166 -3.73 0.01 20.66
C TYR A 166 -5.15 0.14 21.19
N ALA A 167 -5.76 -0.96 21.64
CA ALA A 167 -7.17 -0.98 22.07
C ALA A 167 -8.09 -0.25 21.07
N PHE A 168 -7.85 -0.48 19.77
CA PHE A 168 -8.44 0.31 18.69
C PHE A 168 -9.97 0.18 18.63
N ASN A 169 -10.63 1.24 18.15
CA ASN A 169 -12.06 1.21 17.83
C ASN A 169 -12.33 0.66 16.43
N GLU A 170 -11.37 0.76 15.51
CA GLU A 170 -11.47 0.27 14.14
C GLU A 170 -10.07 -0.11 13.63
N MET A 171 -9.98 -1.20 12.86
CA MET A 171 -8.74 -1.62 12.22
C MET A 171 -9.00 -2.03 10.78
N ILE A 172 -8.45 -1.26 9.83
CA ILE A 172 -8.65 -1.49 8.39
C ILE A 172 -7.40 -2.16 7.80
N TYR A 173 -7.59 -3.34 7.22
CA TYR A 173 -6.58 -4.05 6.45
C TYR A 173 -6.77 -3.74 4.97
N VAL A 174 -5.79 -3.11 4.33
CA VAL A 174 -5.83 -2.74 2.90
C VAL A 174 -4.89 -3.65 2.11
N THR A 175 -5.43 -4.61 1.35
CA THR A 175 -4.60 -5.57 0.58
C THR A 175 -5.21 -5.94 -0.78
N ASP A 176 -4.40 -6.59 -1.62
CA ASP A 176 -4.86 -7.17 -2.88
C ASP A 176 -6.04 -8.14 -2.63
N LYS A 177 -7.03 -8.11 -3.52
CA LYS A 177 -8.24 -8.92 -3.45
C LYS A 177 -7.96 -10.42 -3.40
N SER A 178 -6.82 -10.90 -3.89
CA SER A 178 -6.46 -12.32 -3.80
C SER A 178 -6.26 -12.81 -2.37
N GLN A 179 -6.09 -11.90 -1.40
CA GLN A 179 -5.93 -12.24 0.02
C GLN A 179 -7.26 -12.34 0.77
N GLN A 180 -8.41 -12.23 0.09
CA GLN A 180 -9.73 -12.30 0.71
C GLN A 180 -9.91 -13.52 1.62
N THR A 181 -9.67 -14.72 1.11
CA THR A 181 -9.85 -15.97 1.88
C THR A 181 -8.93 -16.02 3.10
N HIS A 182 -7.72 -15.45 3.00
CA HIS A 182 -6.80 -15.37 4.14
C HIS A 182 -7.37 -14.50 5.27
N PHE A 183 -7.91 -13.32 4.96
CA PHE A 183 -8.50 -12.44 5.97
C PHE A 183 -9.82 -12.99 6.53
N GLU A 184 -10.64 -13.64 5.70
CA GLU A 184 -11.83 -14.36 6.17
C GLU A 184 -11.46 -15.44 7.20
N HIS A 185 -10.43 -16.24 6.91
CA HIS A 185 -9.91 -17.23 7.86
C HIS A 185 -9.31 -16.57 9.10
N LEU A 186 -8.52 -15.50 8.95
CA LEU A 186 -7.89 -14.78 10.05
C LEU A 186 -8.94 -14.27 11.04
N PHE A 187 -9.95 -13.56 10.54
CA PHE A 187 -11.03 -13.02 11.37
C PHE A 187 -11.82 -14.14 12.02
N LYS A 188 -12.12 -15.22 11.28
CA LYS A 188 -12.85 -16.35 11.86
C LYS A 188 -12.10 -17.03 13.01
N ILE A 189 -10.78 -17.21 12.88
CA ILE A 189 -9.97 -17.79 13.95
C ILE A 189 -9.93 -16.85 15.17
N LEU A 190 -9.86 -15.53 14.97
CA LEU A 190 -9.92 -14.55 16.06
C LEU A 190 -11.28 -14.58 16.79
N GLU A 191 -12.39 -14.72 16.06
CA GLU A 191 -13.72 -14.95 16.64
C GLU A 191 -13.76 -16.22 17.50
N ILE A 192 -13.27 -17.35 16.97
CA ILE A 192 -13.21 -18.63 17.70
C ILE A 192 -12.33 -18.53 18.96
N LEU A 193 -11.27 -17.72 18.90
CA LEU A 193 -10.42 -17.42 20.05
C LEU A 193 -11.11 -16.54 21.11
N GLY A 194 -12.29 -15.99 20.82
CA GLY A 194 -13.05 -15.10 21.69
C GLY A 194 -12.55 -13.65 21.68
N LYS A 195 -11.92 -13.20 20.59
CA LYS A 195 -11.43 -11.81 20.47
C LYS A 195 -12.53 -10.92 19.89
N GLU A 196 -13.42 -10.41 20.74
CA GLU A 196 -14.59 -9.59 20.34
C GLU A 196 -14.22 -8.37 19.48
N GLN A 197 -13.06 -7.76 19.71
CA GLN A 197 -12.54 -6.63 18.92
C GLN A 197 -12.37 -6.94 17.43
N VAL A 198 -12.38 -8.21 17.01
CA VAL A 198 -12.37 -8.59 15.59
C VAL A 198 -13.58 -8.04 14.83
N GLY A 199 -14.72 -7.80 15.50
CA GLY A 199 -15.89 -7.17 14.89
C GLY A 199 -15.65 -5.73 14.41
N ASN A 200 -14.56 -5.11 14.88
CA ASN A 200 -14.12 -3.78 14.47
C ASN A 200 -13.04 -3.83 13.36
N CYS A 201 -12.64 -5.02 12.92
CA CYS A 201 -11.69 -5.20 11.83
C CYS A 201 -12.41 -5.21 10.48
N GLN A 202 -11.87 -4.51 9.50
CA GLN A 202 -12.40 -4.47 8.13
C GLN A 202 -11.32 -4.84 7.13
N HIS A 203 -11.68 -5.60 6.09
CA HIS A 203 -10.79 -5.92 4.98
C HIS A 203 -11.20 -5.13 3.73
N VAL A 204 -10.42 -4.09 3.42
CA VAL A 204 -10.56 -3.30 2.20
C VAL A 204 -9.68 -3.91 1.11
N LYS A 205 -10.33 -4.42 0.07
CA LYS A 205 -9.70 -5.16 -1.02
C LYS A 205 -9.48 -4.23 -2.20
N PHE A 206 -8.31 -4.33 -2.84
CA PHE A 206 -8.05 -3.64 -4.11
C PHE A 206 -7.69 -4.61 -5.25
N GLY A 207 -7.98 -4.21 -6.48
CA GLY A 207 -7.59 -4.90 -7.71
C GLY A 207 -6.21 -4.46 -8.22
N ARG A 208 -5.74 -5.06 -9.30
CA ARG A 208 -4.39 -4.87 -9.83
C ARG A 208 -4.34 -3.86 -10.97
N VAL A 209 -3.27 -3.08 -10.97
CA VAL A 209 -2.90 -2.20 -12.08
C VAL A 209 -2.19 -3.00 -13.16
N GLN A 210 -2.69 -2.93 -14.39
CA GLN A 210 -2.11 -3.60 -15.56
C GLN A 210 -1.55 -2.58 -16.55
N GLY A 211 -0.52 -2.94 -17.32
CA GLY A 211 0.01 -2.10 -18.39
C GLY A 211 0.76 -0.85 -17.93
N MET A 212 1.09 -0.76 -16.64
CA MET A 212 2.04 0.25 -16.16
C MET A 212 3.43 -0.17 -16.64
N HIS A 213 4.03 0.67 -17.47
CA HIS A 213 5.40 0.52 -17.98
C HIS A 213 6.14 1.84 -17.82
N THR A 214 7.38 1.79 -17.37
CA THR A 214 8.28 2.95 -17.33
C THR A 214 9.33 2.83 -18.42
N ARG A 215 10.04 3.93 -18.72
CA ARG A 215 11.12 3.92 -19.71
C ARG A 215 12.32 3.06 -19.30
N LYS A 216 12.42 2.68 -18.01
CA LYS A 216 13.55 1.93 -17.43
C LYS A 216 13.43 0.40 -17.53
N GLY A 217 12.30 -0.15 -18.01
CA GLY A 217 12.16 -1.58 -18.30
C GLY A 217 11.02 -2.29 -17.57
N ASP A 218 11.16 -3.60 -17.38
CA ASP A 218 10.11 -4.50 -16.87
C ASP A 218 9.91 -4.45 -15.35
N VAL A 219 10.95 -4.08 -14.60
CA VAL A 219 10.87 -3.88 -13.14
C VAL A 219 10.60 -2.41 -12.88
N ILE A 220 9.49 -2.14 -12.19
CA ILE A 220 8.98 -0.79 -12.01
C ILE A 220 8.94 -0.49 -10.52
N PHE A 221 9.82 0.41 -10.07
CA PHE A 221 9.75 0.97 -8.73
C PHE A 221 8.75 2.12 -8.71
N LEU A 222 8.10 2.33 -7.57
CA LEU A 222 7.17 3.44 -7.41
C LEU A 222 7.86 4.79 -7.68
N GLU A 223 9.10 4.96 -7.23
CA GLU A 223 9.91 6.14 -7.52
C GLU A 223 10.02 6.42 -9.03
N ASP A 224 10.26 5.38 -9.85
CA ASP A 224 10.33 5.51 -11.30
C ASP A 224 9.00 5.91 -11.92
N VAL A 225 7.88 5.46 -11.34
CA VAL A 225 6.53 5.86 -11.79
C VAL A 225 6.29 7.34 -11.49
N LEU A 226 6.64 7.80 -10.29
CA LEU A 226 6.50 9.21 -9.92
C LEU A 226 7.39 10.11 -10.78
N ASP A 227 8.63 9.69 -11.03
CA ASP A 227 9.57 10.41 -11.88
C ASP A 227 9.11 10.47 -13.34
N GLU A 228 8.56 9.38 -13.88
CA GLU A 228 7.97 9.35 -15.22
C GLU A 228 6.74 10.28 -15.31
N ALA A 229 5.89 10.30 -14.27
CA ALA A 229 4.73 11.20 -14.21
C ALA A 229 5.18 12.68 -14.23
N ARG A 230 6.15 13.05 -13.39
CA ARG A 230 6.76 14.39 -13.39
C ARG A 230 7.36 14.73 -14.75
N SER A 231 8.16 13.84 -15.33
CA SER A 231 8.83 14.08 -16.61
C SER A 231 7.84 14.31 -17.74
N ARG A 232 6.77 13.49 -17.82
CA ARG A 232 5.73 13.67 -18.84
C ARG A 232 4.94 14.95 -18.61
N MET A 233 4.64 15.31 -17.37
CA MET A 233 3.95 16.57 -17.09
C MET A 233 4.79 17.79 -17.42
N LEU A 234 6.10 17.77 -17.15
CA LEU A 234 7.02 18.83 -17.60
C LEU A 234 6.94 19.02 -19.12
N GLN A 235 6.96 17.92 -19.89
CA GLN A 235 6.83 17.97 -21.35
C GLN A 235 5.47 18.54 -21.79
N ASN A 236 4.37 18.08 -21.18
CA ASN A 236 3.03 18.57 -21.48
C ASN A 236 2.88 20.07 -21.17
N MET A 237 3.44 20.53 -20.05
CA MET A 237 3.42 21.93 -19.63
C MET A 237 4.22 22.82 -20.58
N ALA A 238 5.40 22.37 -21.02
CA ALA A 238 6.25 23.10 -21.96
C ALA A 238 5.64 23.24 -23.37
N ASN A 239 4.87 22.23 -23.81
CA ASN A 239 4.20 22.23 -25.11
C ASN A 239 2.86 22.99 -25.12
N SER A 240 2.34 23.36 -23.95
CA SER A 240 1.07 24.07 -23.84
C SER A 240 1.22 25.56 -24.13
N LYS A 241 0.40 26.08 -25.06
CA LYS A 241 0.35 27.50 -25.42
C LYS A 241 -0.30 28.40 -24.35
N THR A 242 -0.90 27.80 -23.32
CA THR A 242 -1.72 28.50 -22.32
C THR A 242 -1.17 28.42 -20.90
N SER A 243 -0.08 27.67 -20.69
CA SER A 243 0.56 27.55 -19.39
C SER A 243 1.26 28.87 -19.05
N LYS A 244 0.90 29.46 -17.90
CA LYS A 244 1.69 30.57 -17.34
C LYS A 244 3.06 30.03 -16.90
N THR A 245 4.09 30.86 -17.01
CA THR A 245 5.40 30.58 -16.42
C THR A 245 5.22 30.41 -14.91
N THR A 246 5.63 29.26 -14.41
CA THR A 246 5.66 28.94 -12.99
C THR A 246 7.06 29.20 -12.44
N GLU A 247 7.16 29.61 -11.17
CA GLU A 247 8.46 29.85 -10.51
C GLU A 247 9.26 28.55 -10.38
N ASP A 248 8.56 27.43 -10.13
CA ASP A 248 9.12 26.08 -10.16
C ASP A 248 8.26 25.13 -11.02
N PRO A 249 8.58 24.99 -12.32
CA PRO A 249 7.90 24.06 -13.21
C PRO A 249 8.04 22.59 -12.80
N SER A 250 9.14 22.23 -12.13
CA SER A 250 9.44 20.85 -11.73
C SER A 250 8.55 20.42 -10.56
N ASP A 251 8.46 21.24 -9.51
CA ASP A 251 7.55 21.02 -8.38
C ASP A 251 6.08 21.01 -8.84
N THR A 252 5.71 21.94 -9.73
CA THR A 252 4.35 21.95 -10.29
C THR A 252 4.04 20.66 -11.05
N ALA A 253 4.96 20.18 -11.88
CA ALA A 253 4.79 18.94 -12.63
C ALA A 253 4.74 17.71 -11.73
N GLU A 254 5.51 17.69 -10.64
CA GLU A 254 5.43 16.64 -9.60
C GLU A 254 4.01 16.59 -9.00
N LYS A 255 3.52 17.72 -8.49
CA LYS A 255 2.18 17.82 -7.86
C LYS A 255 1.06 17.41 -8.83
N VAL A 256 1.10 17.91 -10.06
CA VAL A 256 0.10 17.60 -11.09
C VAL A 256 0.19 16.13 -11.53
N GLY A 257 1.40 15.60 -11.69
CA GLY A 257 1.64 14.21 -12.03
C GLY A 257 1.12 13.25 -10.95
N ILE A 258 1.40 13.54 -9.68
CA ILE A 258 0.90 12.76 -8.54
C ILE A 258 -0.63 12.80 -8.47
N ALA A 259 -1.23 13.98 -8.62
CA ALA A 259 -2.69 14.11 -8.65
C ALA A 259 -3.31 13.25 -9.76
N ALA A 260 -2.67 13.21 -10.94
CA ALA A 260 -3.13 12.38 -12.04
C ALA A 260 -3.09 10.89 -11.72
N LEU A 261 -2.01 10.40 -11.08
CA LEU A 261 -1.89 9.01 -10.64
C LEU A 261 -2.95 8.65 -9.60
N ILE A 262 -3.09 9.46 -8.54
CA ILE A 262 -4.04 9.24 -7.45
C ILE A 262 -5.48 9.20 -7.99
N VAL A 263 -5.87 10.18 -8.81
CA VAL A 263 -7.23 10.24 -9.36
C VAL A 263 -7.49 9.07 -10.31
N GLN A 264 -6.50 8.69 -11.12
CA GLN A 264 -6.64 7.56 -12.02
C GLN A 264 -6.87 6.23 -11.27
N ASP A 265 -6.20 6.04 -10.14
CA ASP A 265 -6.34 4.85 -9.29
C ASP A 265 -7.67 4.87 -8.51
N LEU A 266 -8.03 6.03 -7.95
CA LEU A 266 -9.17 6.16 -7.03
C LEU A 266 -10.52 6.47 -7.69
N LYS A 267 -10.58 6.73 -9.01
CA LYS A 267 -11.86 7.05 -9.70
C LYS A 267 -12.80 5.85 -9.83
N GLY A 268 -12.27 4.63 -9.79
CA GLY A 268 -13.04 3.39 -9.91
C GLY A 268 -13.30 2.71 -8.56
N PRO A 269 -14.14 1.66 -8.51
CA PRO A 269 -14.22 0.77 -7.36
C PRO A 269 -12.87 0.12 -7.07
N LEU A 270 -12.42 0.17 -5.81
CA LEU A 270 -11.09 -0.33 -5.42
C LEU A 270 -10.85 -1.79 -5.85
N VAL A 271 -11.87 -2.65 -5.77
CA VAL A 271 -11.77 -4.09 -6.05
C VAL A 271 -11.50 -4.43 -7.54
N ASN A 272 -11.70 -3.47 -8.44
CA ASN A 272 -11.59 -3.72 -9.87
C ASN A 272 -10.13 -3.69 -10.32
N ASP A 273 -9.77 -4.61 -11.22
CA ASP A 273 -8.53 -4.46 -11.96
C ASP A 273 -8.72 -3.39 -13.03
N TYR A 274 -7.67 -2.64 -13.34
CA TYR A 274 -7.73 -1.68 -14.44
C TYR A 274 -6.41 -1.62 -15.19
N ARG A 275 -6.50 -1.22 -16.46
CA ARG A 275 -5.34 -0.98 -17.30
C ARG A 275 -4.96 0.49 -17.29
N PHE A 276 -3.72 0.77 -16.94
CA PHE A 276 -3.17 2.11 -16.87
C PHE A 276 -2.64 2.56 -18.23
N TYR A 277 -2.98 3.78 -18.62
CA TYR A 277 -2.51 4.42 -19.84
C TYR A 277 -2.02 5.83 -19.51
N TRP A 278 -0.72 6.07 -19.69
CA TRP A 278 -0.10 7.36 -19.43
C TRP A 278 -0.80 8.52 -20.14
N ASP A 279 -1.07 8.34 -21.43
CA ASP A 279 -1.64 9.40 -22.26
C ASP A 279 -3.08 9.74 -21.85
N GLN A 280 -3.81 8.81 -21.22
CA GLN A 280 -5.15 9.09 -20.70
C GLN A 280 -5.10 9.73 -19.32
N ALA A 281 -4.22 9.26 -18.44
CA ALA A 281 -4.11 9.76 -17.07
C ALA A 281 -3.62 11.23 -17.02
N LEU A 282 -2.72 11.61 -17.95
CA LEU A 282 -2.06 12.91 -17.97
C LEU A 282 -2.73 13.94 -18.91
N GLN A 283 -3.93 13.66 -19.42
CA GLN A 283 -4.70 14.61 -20.22
C GLN A 283 -5.23 15.77 -19.37
N SER A 284 -5.21 16.98 -19.91
CA SER A 284 -5.75 18.18 -19.27
C SER A 284 -7.28 18.30 -19.34
N TYR A 285 -7.94 17.37 -20.04
CA TYR A 285 -9.39 17.29 -20.17
C TYR A 285 -9.90 15.92 -19.73
N GLY A 286 -11.20 15.82 -19.48
CA GLY A 286 -11.84 14.61 -18.98
C GLY A 286 -11.71 14.44 -17.47
N ASP A 287 -12.00 13.24 -16.98
CA ASP A 287 -12.05 12.92 -15.54
C ASP A 287 -10.64 12.53 -15.04
N THR A 288 -9.71 13.50 -15.05
CA THR A 288 -8.29 13.31 -14.69
C THR A 288 -7.87 14.19 -13.52
N GLY A 289 -6.83 13.77 -12.80
CA GLY A 289 -6.26 14.61 -11.74
C GLY A 289 -5.63 15.91 -12.27
N VAL A 290 -5.14 15.89 -13.51
CA VAL A 290 -4.64 17.10 -14.19
C VAL A 290 -5.77 18.12 -14.36
N PHE A 291 -6.96 17.68 -14.79
CA PHE A 291 -8.13 18.55 -14.94
C PHE A 291 -8.55 19.19 -13.59
N LEU A 292 -8.54 18.41 -12.51
CA LEU A 292 -8.85 18.94 -11.16
C LEU A 292 -7.82 20.01 -10.73
N GLN A 293 -6.53 19.74 -10.90
CA GLN A 293 -5.48 20.70 -10.55
C GLN A 293 -5.55 21.96 -11.41
N TYR A 294 -5.83 21.83 -12.71
CA TYR A 294 -6.05 22.97 -13.60
C TYR A 294 -7.24 23.83 -13.15
N THR A 295 -8.37 23.18 -12.79
CA THR A 295 -9.57 23.86 -12.31
C THR A 295 -9.29 24.63 -11.02
N HIS A 296 -8.60 23.99 -10.06
CA HIS A 296 -8.17 24.63 -8.82
C HIS A 296 -7.26 25.85 -9.08
N ALA A 297 -6.23 25.70 -9.92
CA ALA A 297 -5.32 26.80 -10.25
C ALA A 297 -6.03 27.98 -10.93
N ARG A 298 -7.02 27.70 -11.78
CA ARG A 298 -7.84 28.73 -12.44
C ARG A 298 -8.71 29.48 -11.43
N LEU A 299 -9.38 28.78 -10.51
CA LEU A 299 -10.18 29.40 -9.45
C LEU A 299 -9.31 30.28 -8.54
N HIS A 300 -8.12 29.80 -8.15
CA HIS A 300 -7.17 30.60 -7.38
C HIS A 300 -6.71 31.85 -8.13
N SER A 301 -6.47 31.74 -9.45
CA SER A 301 -6.14 32.92 -10.27
C SER A 301 -7.29 33.92 -10.34
N LEU A 302 -8.55 33.48 -10.32
CA LEU A 302 -9.72 34.36 -10.30
C LEU A 302 -9.86 35.08 -8.96
N LEU A 303 -9.63 34.38 -7.84
CA LEU A 303 -9.63 34.98 -6.51
C LEU A 303 -8.53 36.03 -6.35
N ASN A 304 -7.32 35.77 -6.84
CA ASN A 304 -6.23 36.75 -6.82
C ASN A 304 -6.53 38.02 -7.64
N LEU A 305 -7.32 37.89 -8.71
CA LEU A 305 -7.81 39.05 -9.49
C LEU A 305 -8.91 39.84 -8.76
N TRP A 306 -9.55 39.22 -7.76
CA TRP A 306 -10.63 39.83 -6.98
C TRP A 306 -10.13 40.46 -5.68
N ASP A 307 -9.14 39.86 -5.01
CA ASP A 307 -8.59 40.32 -3.71
C ASP A 307 -7.94 41.72 -3.76
N THR A 308 -7.83 42.31 -4.95
CA THR A 308 -7.36 43.69 -5.17
C THR A 308 -8.48 44.75 -5.16
N ARG A 309 -9.75 44.35 -4.97
CA ARG A 309 -10.92 45.26 -4.90
C ARG A 309 -11.37 45.47 -3.45
N GLU A 310 -12.00 46.60 -3.17
CA GLU A 310 -12.68 46.81 -1.89
C GLU A 310 -13.72 45.70 -1.66
N LYS A 311 -13.76 45.14 -0.45
CA LYS A 311 -14.71 44.09 -0.09
C LYS A 311 -16.11 44.69 0.00
N GLU A 312 -16.85 44.64 -1.10
CA GLU A 312 -18.28 44.91 -1.11
C GLU A 312 -19.03 43.88 -0.25
N GLU A 313 -20.13 44.29 0.39
CA GLU A 313 -21.02 43.36 1.08
C GLU A 313 -21.62 42.37 0.07
N PHE A 314 -21.63 41.09 0.43
CA PHE A 314 -22.16 40.03 -0.42
C PHE A 314 -23.69 40.14 -0.55
N ASP A 315 -24.19 40.42 -1.76
CA ASP A 315 -25.62 40.40 -2.07
C ASP A 315 -26.04 39.03 -2.63
N ALA A 316 -26.77 38.25 -1.82
CA ALA A 316 -27.31 36.96 -2.22
C ALA A 316 -28.32 37.06 -3.39
N ASN A 317 -28.92 38.23 -3.62
CA ASN A 317 -29.82 38.42 -4.75
C ASN A 317 -29.11 38.32 -6.10
N CYS A 318 -27.77 38.42 -6.15
CA CYS A 318 -26.98 38.24 -7.37
C CYS A 318 -26.89 36.77 -7.84
N LEU A 319 -27.32 35.80 -7.02
CA LEU A 319 -27.22 34.36 -7.33
C LEU A 319 -28.45 33.78 -8.08
N GLN A 320 -29.08 34.56 -8.98
CA GLN A 320 -30.29 34.10 -9.69
C GLN A 320 -30.01 33.13 -10.86
N ASP A 321 -28.75 33.03 -11.31
CA ASP A 321 -28.40 32.16 -12.42
C ASP A 321 -28.64 30.68 -12.05
N PRO A 322 -29.40 29.91 -12.86
CA PRO A 322 -29.62 28.49 -12.60
C PRO A 322 -28.33 27.67 -12.47
N SER A 323 -27.27 28.03 -13.19
CA SER A 323 -25.95 27.37 -13.12
C SER A 323 -25.30 27.59 -11.76
N VAL A 324 -25.32 28.83 -11.25
CA VAL A 324 -24.83 29.19 -9.91
C VAL A 324 -25.59 28.44 -8.83
N THR A 325 -26.92 28.39 -8.95
CA THR A 325 -27.76 27.65 -8.00
C THR A 325 -27.44 26.15 -8.03
N SER A 326 -27.19 25.58 -9.22
CA SER A 326 -26.78 24.18 -9.36
C SER A 326 -25.44 23.90 -8.68
N THR A 327 -24.44 24.76 -8.89
CA THR A 327 -23.13 24.64 -8.23
C THR A 327 -23.24 24.74 -6.71
N LEU A 328 -24.03 25.69 -6.20
CA LEU A 328 -24.26 25.82 -4.75
C LEU A 328 -24.91 24.57 -4.15
N ARG A 329 -25.95 24.03 -4.81
CA ARG A 329 -26.56 22.77 -4.37
C ARG A 329 -25.56 21.62 -4.37
N HIS A 330 -24.66 21.56 -5.36
CA HIS A 330 -23.63 20.53 -5.40
C HIS A 330 -22.64 20.70 -4.25
N LEU A 331 -22.16 21.92 -3.97
CA LEU A 331 -21.26 22.20 -2.85
C LEU A 331 -21.85 21.78 -1.49
N LEU A 332 -23.15 21.98 -1.29
CA LEU A 332 -23.85 21.59 -0.06
C LEU A 332 -23.90 20.07 0.17
N ARG A 333 -23.58 19.25 -0.83
CA ARG A 333 -23.59 17.78 -0.73
C ARG A 333 -22.25 17.20 -0.26
N TYR A 334 -21.24 18.04 -0.01
CA TYR A 334 -19.92 17.56 0.36
C TYR A 334 -19.94 16.64 1.59
N ASP A 335 -20.68 17.03 2.64
CA ASP A 335 -20.78 16.24 3.87
C ASP A 335 -21.42 14.87 3.63
N GLU A 336 -22.43 14.80 2.75
CA GLU A 336 -23.05 13.52 2.36
C GLU A 336 -22.05 12.60 1.67
N VAL A 337 -21.20 13.18 0.81
CA VAL A 337 -20.17 12.44 0.07
C VAL A 337 -19.10 11.93 1.02
N ILE A 338 -18.63 12.77 1.96
CA ILE A 338 -17.65 12.35 2.98
C ILE A 338 -18.22 11.22 3.84
N HIS A 339 -19.46 11.37 4.34
CA HIS A 339 -20.11 10.32 5.10
C HIS A 339 -20.19 9.00 4.32
N LYS A 340 -20.56 9.08 3.04
CA LYS A 340 -20.63 7.89 2.17
C LYS A 340 -19.26 7.27 1.93
N THR A 341 -18.22 8.07 1.69
CA THR A 341 -16.84 7.60 1.50
C THR A 341 -16.33 6.90 2.76
N LEU A 342 -16.58 7.43 3.95
CA LEU A 342 -16.18 6.81 5.21
C LEU A 342 -16.93 5.50 5.45
N LYS A 343 -18.26 5.49 5.25
CA LYS A 343 -19.09 4.30 5.48
C LYS A 343 -18.74 3.13 4.56
N GLU A 344 -18.44 3.41 3.30
CA GLU A 344 -18.15 2.36 2.31
C GLU A 344 -16.65 2.14 2.07
N LEU A 345 -15.79 2.99 2.64
CA LEU A 345 -14.35 3.01 2.41
C LEU A 345 -14.00 3.05 0.91
N GLN A 346 -14.75 3.85 0.14
CA GLN A 346 -14.61 4.00 -1.31
C GLN A 346 -14.27 5.45 -1.69
N PRO A 347 -13.00 5.75 -2.00
CA PRO A 347 -12.55 7.08 -2.42
C PRO A 347 -13.21 7.58 -3.72
N ARG A 348 -13.71 6.67 -4.56
CA ARG A 348 -14.37 7.01 -5.83
C ARG A 348 -15.53 7.99 -5.70
N TYR A 349 -16.23 8.01 -4.56
CA TYR A 349 -17.33 8.94 -4.34
C TYR A 349 -16.82 10.37 -4.24
N LEU A 350 -15.71 10.58 -3.54
CA LEU A 350 -15.05 11.88 -3.46
C LEU A 350 -14.52 12.30 -4.84
N VAL A 351 -13.86 11.40 -5.58
CA VAL A 351 -13.40 11.69 -6.95
C VAL A 351 -14.58 12.06 -7.85
N SER A 352 -15.66 11.29 -7.83
CA SER A 352 -16.87 11.56 -8.64
C SER A 352 -17.51 12.90 -8.28
N TYR A 353 -17.55 13.24 -6.99
CA TYR A 353 -18.05 14.52 -6.52
C TYR A 353 -17.18 15.69 -7.03
N LEU A 354 -15.86 15.56 -6.93
CA LEU A 354 -14.92 16.58 -7.41
C LEU A 354 -15.01 16.76 -8.93
N MET A 355 -15.19 15.68 -9.70
CA MET A 355 -15.41 15.76 -11.14
C MET A 355 -16.76 16.37 -11.52
N GLY A 356 -17.74 16.34 -10.61
CA GLY A 356 -19.04 16.98 -10.78
C GLY A 356 -19.01 18.51 -10.60
N LEU A 357 -17.93 19.08 -10.04
CA LEU A 357 -17.70 20.53 -9.91
C LEU A 357 -17.22 21.14 -11.24
N ARG A 358 -18.02 20.98 -12.30
CA ARG A 358 -17.74 21.48 -13.65
C ARG A 358 -18.55 22.71 -14.00
#